data_AF-A0A2E8CT21-F1
#
_entry.id   AF-A0A2E8CT21-F1
#
_cell.length_a   1.000
_cell.length_b   1.000
_cell.length_c   1.000
_cell.angle_alpha   90.00
_cell.angle_beta   90.00
_cell.angle_gamma   90.00
#
_symmetry.space_group_name_H-M   'P 1'
#
loop_
_entity.id
_entity.type
_entity.pdbx_description
1 polymer ?
#
loop_
_entity_poly.entity_id
_entity_poly.type
_entity_poly.pdbx_seq_one_letter_code
_entity_poly.pdbx_strand_id
1 'polypeptide(L)'
;MAHPISVTYTEAFVSRDQVVVSIEGFLEDLYLFHDLKTSGKGILKPEEIMRGVELHQSFIAEKFQIRDASGQQLKLQEVRLKEISPLGTGVHLMDLMAHETKFELRYELSSPPEYLTFTQNFTDDLDLLPAEMLLQVEQENADLPHSLSLLPNRSETIRFNWESPALSAEASKAELENWFQAKNRGLLGITSYTSVYSFLYIEDYEVRHEILIPLATLDESVTLERDDDEFLDLKEQDAAREAIENHFLEGNPIEIDGVKLAGTVQRLNFYGVDFKDFAQQAPRKRVPMGSARVGIILSYPSATPPQSVKLTWTCFNQFIRRVNLAVIAYDETLSVALGKIEPSNSFEWTNPGRPLPKPIREVAANLPPKTALPLPVVSLGCLLLGAVVFASLKQRGGNPQLRWVILAGLILTATVSWPFLRWKIPDPFTPPAEIPAEELDRVFSTLLQNIYASFRFRDESALYDSLASSINGDLLADIYVEIQRGLVIDEQGGTVSRVDHVEMIDGQRLALWEPSLGETLPDDSLSYRCEWNVTGTVEHWGHLHERTNQYSAVFAVMPIDGNWKIIEFELINEKRLQTETRLRSLAAPDDLLQ
;
A
#
# COMPACT_ATOMS: atom_id res chain seq x y z
N MET A 1 45.83 -22.16 -7.76
CA MET A 1 45.01 -23.39 -7.81
C MET A 1 43.64 -22.97 -7.35
N ALA A 2 42.62 -23.09 -8.19
CA ALA A 2 41.25 -22.87 -7.74
C ALA A 2 40.92 -23.94 -6.70
N HIS A 3 40.20 -23.57 -5.64
CA HIS A 3 39.66 -24.56 -4.70
C HIS A 3 38.75 -25.52 -5.48
N PRO A 4 38.79 -26.84 -5.20
CA PRO A 4 37.84 -27.77 -5.82
C PRO A 4 36.41 -27.32 -5.49
N ILE A 5 35.55 -27.26 -6.51
CA ILE A 5 34.13 -26.92 -6.40
C ILE A 5 33.35 -28.19 -6.73
N SER A 6 32.47 -28.63 -5.83
CA SER A 6 31.51 -29.70 -6.12
C SER A 6 30.36 -29.14 -6.96
N VAL A 7 30.05 -29.76 -8.09
CA VAL A 7 28.90 -29.38 -8.93
C VAL A 7 28.00 -30.58 -9.09
N THR A 8 26.73 -30.43 -8.70
CA THR A 8 25.72 -31.47 -8.80
C THR A 8 24.61 -31.06 -9.76
N TYR A 9 24.12 -32.00 -10.55
CA TYR A 9 22.97 -31.83 -11.44
C TYR A 9 21.77 -32.51 -10.82
N THR A 10 20.70 -31.75 -10.59
CA THR A 10 19.52 -32.25 -9.88
C THR A 10 18.27 -32.04 -10.71
N GLU A 11 17.46 -33.09 -10.83
CA GLU A 11 16.15 -33.06 -11.47
C GLU A 11 15.08 -33.40 -10.43
N ALA A 12 14.08 -32.55 -10.25
CA ALA A 12 12.96 -32.77 -9.35
C ALA A 12 11.65 -32.81 -10.13
N PHE A 13 10.98 -33.96 -10.13
CA PHE A 13 9.65 -34.11 -10.70
C PHE A 13 8.60 -34.00 -9.59
N VAL A 14 7.72 -33.01 -9.71
CA VAL A 14 6.68 -32.68 -8.73
C VAL A 14 5.32 -33.08 -9.27
N SER A 15 4.69 -34.04 -8.61
CA SER A 15 3.33 -34.50 -8.90
C SER A 15 2.37 -34.11 -7.79
N ARG A 16 1.09 -34.46 -7.95
CA ARG A 16 0.05 -34.10 -6.97
C ARG A 16 0.22 -34.73 -5.59
N ASP A 17 0.92 -35.87 -5.49
CA ASP A 17 1.03 -36.69 -4.28
C ASP A 17 2.49 -37.05 -3.90
N GLN A 18 3.47 -36.78 -4.76
CA GLN A 18 4.88 -37.03 -4.46
C GLN A 18 5.83 -36.06 -5.18
N VAL A 19 7.05 -35.93 -4.64
CA VAL A 19 8.21 -35.35 -5.32
C VAL A 19 9.28 -36.42 -5.48
N VAL A 20 9.74 -36.63 -6.72
CA VAL A 20 10.86 -37.54 -7.02
C VAL A 20 12.04 -36.69 -7.45
N VAL A 21 13.15 -36.81 -6.73
CA VAL A 21 14.37 -36.04 -7.03
C VAL A 21 15.48 -36.99 -7.45
N SER A 22 16.19 -36.65 -8.51
CA SER A 22 17.38 -37.33 -8.97
C SER A 22 18.57 -36.40 -8.83
N ILE A 23 19.55 -36.77 -8.01
CA ILE A 23 20.79 -36.00 -7.78
C ILE A 23 21.94 -36.75 -8.42
N GLU A 24 22.62 -36.10 -9.35
CA GLU A 24 23.78 -36.61 -10.07
C GLU A 24 25.02 -35.81 -9.69
N GLY A 25 26.07 -36.52 -9.32
CA GLY A 25 27.35 -35.95 -8.92
C GLY A 25 28.50 -36.86 -9.31
N PHE A 26 29.73 -36.36 -9.19
CA PHE A 26 30.91 -37.13 -9.56
C PHE A 26 31.36 -38.04 -8.41
N LEU A 27 32.08 -39.15 -8.71
CA LEU A 27 32.72 -39.96 -7.67
C LEU A 27 33.73 -39.16 -6.83
N GLU A 28 34.21 -38.03 -7.35
CA GLU A 28 35.03 -37.08 -6.60
C GLU A 28 34.32 -36.56 -5.36
N ASP A 29 33.01 -36.29 -5.41
CA ASP A 29 32.24 -35.82 -4.26
C ASP A 29 32.27 -36.82 -3.12
N LEU A 30 32.17 -38.13 -3.43
CA LEU A 30 32.30 -39.17 -2.40
C LEU A 30 33.66 -39.11 -1.71
N TYR A 31 34.73 -38.85 -2.47
CA TYR A 31 36.08 -38.72 -1.93
C TYR A 31 36.25 -37.43 -1.11
N LEU A 32 35.74 -36.31 -1.60
CA LEU A 32 35.84 -34.99 -0.96
C LEU A 32 35.07 -34.93 0.36
N PHE A 33 33.85 -35.46 0.39
CA PHE A 33 32.98 -35.35 1.57
C PHE A 33 33.18 -36.47 2.61
N HIS A 34 33.70 -37.65 2.22
CA HIS A 34 33.70 -38.83 3.10
C HIS A 34 35.07 -39.44 3.44
N ASP A 35 36.17 -38.74 3.13
CA ASP A 35 37.55 -39.15 3.45
C ASP A 35 37.83 -40.62 3.07
N LEU A 36 37.57 -40.96 1.80
CA LEU A 36 37.70 -42.34 1.32
C LEU A 36 39.15 -42.78 1.24
N LYS A 37 39.43 -44.00 1.72
CA LYS A 37 40.80 -44.53 1.78
C LYS A 37 41.26 -45.05 0.42
N THR A 38 42.41 -44.57 0.00
CA THR A 38 43.08 -45.08 -1.21
C THR A 38 44.05 -46.20 -0.89
N SER A 39 44.26 -47.08 -1.87
CA SER A 39 45.41 -47.97 -1.87
C SER A 39 46.71 -47.18 -2.12
N GLY A 40 47.88 -47.77 -1.82
CA GLY A 40 49.19 -47.13 -2.03
C GLY A 40 49.54 -46.73 -3.47
N LYS A 41 48.65 -46.96 -4.45
CA LYS A 41 48.74 -46.51 -5.84
C LYS A 41 47.75 -45.39 -6.19
N GLY A 42 47.06 -44.79 -5.21
CA GLY A 42 46.05 -43.74 -5.48
C GLY A 42 44.78 -44.27 -6.15
N ILE A 43 44.44 -45.54 -5.90
CA ILE A 43 43.22 -46.18 -6.43
C ILE A 43 42.22 -46.37 -5.29
N LEU A 44 41.00 -45.88 -5.47
CA LEU A 44 39.83 -46.20 -4.65
C LEU A 44 39.26 -47.54 -5.12
N LYS A 45 39.19 -48.50 -4.20
CA LYS A 45 38.64 -49.82 -4.49
C LYS A 45 37.11 -49.79 -4.51
N PRO A 46 36.43 -50.69 -5.24
CA PRO A 46 34.97 -50.74 -5.27
C PRO A 46 34.31 -50.82 -3.88
N GLU A 47 34.93 -51.56 -2.95
CA GLU A 47 34.46 -51.67 -1.56
C GLU A 47 34.46 -50.34 -0.79
N GLU A 48 35.50 -49.51 -0.98
CA GLU A 48 35.56 -48.16 -0.37
C GLU A 48 34.64 -47.18 -1.08
N ILE A 49 34.46 -47.30 -2.41
CA ILE A 49 33.53 -46.47 -3.17
C ILE A 49 32.09 -46.73 -2.71
N MET A 50 31.69 -48.00 -2.56
CA MET A 50 30.35 -48.34 -2.08
C MET A 50 30.11 -47.89 -0.63
N ARG A 51 31.13 -47.93 0.23
CA ARG A 51 31.07 -47.30 1.55
C ARG A 51 30.83 -45.79 1.45
N GLY A 52 31.52 -45.12 0.53
CA GLY A 52 31.30 -43.70 0.24
C GLY A 52 29.88 -43.40 -0.25
N VAL A 53 29.33 -44.25 -1.11
CA VAL A 53 27.93 -44.17 -1.57
C VAL A 53 26.96 -44.23 -0.38
N GLU A 54 27.12 -45.20 0.53
CA GLU A 54 26.24 -45.33 1.70
C GLU A 54 26.30 -44.10 2.63
N LEU A 55 27.51 -43.57 2.87
CA LEU A 55 27.70 -42.32 3.62
C LEU A 55 27.06 -41.14 2.89
N HIS A 56 27.19 -41.08 1.57
CA HIS A 56 26.66 -39.99 0.77
C HIS A 56 25.14 -40.03 0.64
N GLN A 57 24.50 -41.20 0.69
CA GLN A 57 23.03 -41.28 0.82
C GLN A 57 22.54 -40.58 2.09
N SER A 58 23.23 -40.78 3.22
CA SER A 58 22.90 -40.14 4.49
C SER A 58 23.16 -38.63 4.43
N PHE A 59 24.29 -38.23 3.84
CA PHE A 59 24.64 -36.83 3.61
C PHE A 59 23.58 -36.11 2.76
N ILE A 60 23.19 -36.67 1.61
CA ILE A 60 22.16 -36.06 0.75
C ILE A 60 20.82 -35.99 1.49
N ALA A 61 20.43 -37.05 2.20
CA ALA A 61 19.17 -37.08 2.97
C ALA A 61 19.08 -35.96 4.01
N GLU A 62 20.20 -35.61 4.63
CA GLU A 62 20.30 -34.56 5.64
C GLU A 62 20.39 -33.16 5.00
N LYS A 63 21.25 -33.01 3.98
CA LYS A 63 21.69 -31.72 3.46
C LYS A 63 20.87 -31.19 2.29
N PHE A 64 20.09 -32.03 1.60
CA PHE A 64 19.13 -31.59 0.58
C PHE A 64 17.71 -31.62 1.13
N GLN A 65 17.07 -30.46 1.18
CA GLN A 65 15.82 -30.28 1.89
C GLN A 65 14.80 -29.60 0.99
N ILE A 66 13.56 -30.11 1.06
CA ILE A 66 12.38 -29.52 0.43
C ILE A 66 11.41 -29.15 1.54
N ARG A 67 10.95 -27.90 1.56
CA ARG A 67 9.96 -27.40 2.50
C ARG A 67 8.68 -26.98 1.80
N ASP A 68 7.56 -27.13 2.48
CA ASP A 68 6.26 -26.65 2.01
C ASP A 68 6.07 -25.13 2.23
N ALA A 69 4.86 -24.64 1.93
CA ALA A 69 4.52 -23.23 2.07
C ALA A 69 4.57 -22.69 3.51
N SER A 70 4.44 -23.57 4.51
CA SER A 70 4.56 -23.22 5.93
C SER A 70 6.00 -23.22 6.43
N GLY A 71 6.93 -23.71 5.60
CA GLY A 71 8.33 -23.94 5.96
C GLY A 71 8.59 -25.31 6.58
N GLN A 72 7.59 -26.19 6.65
CA GLN A 72 7.78 -27.53 7.20
C GLN A 72 8.53 -28.41 6.19
N GLN A 73 9.56 -29.12 6.65
CA GLN A 73 10.30 -30.05 5.81
C GLN A 73 9.41 -31.22 5.37
N LEU A 74 9.43 -31.53 4.07
CA LEU A 74 8.74 -32.69 3.52
C LEU A 74 9.33 -33.99 4.05
N LYS A 75 8.46 -34.97 4.27
CA LYS A 75 8.86 -36.29 4.75
C LYS A 75 9.54 -37.06 3.63
N LEU A 76 10.86 -37.24 3.78
CA LEU A 76 11.67 -38.12 2.95
C LEU A 76 11.35 -39.59 3.24
N GLN A 77 10.97 -40.35 2.22
CA GLN A 77 10.60 -41.76 2.34
C GLN A 77 11.78 -42.68 2.05
N GLU A 78 12.56 -42.36 1.02
CA GLU A 78 13.66 -43.20 0.55
C GLU A 78 14.74 -42.35 -0.10
N VAL A 79 16.01 -42.74 0.11
CA VAL A 79 17.16 -42.33 -0.70
C VAL A 79 17.86 -43.59 -1.17
N ARG A 80 18.00 -43.77 -2.48
CA ARG A 80 18.64 -44.96 -3.06
C ARG A 80 19.65 -44.58 -4.14
N LEU A 81 20.70 -45.39 -4.28
CA LEU A 81 21.55 -45.36 -5.46
C LEU A 81 20.74 -45.86 -6.67
N LYS A 82 20.59 -45.02 -7.68
CA LYS A 82 19.92 -45.34 -8.94
C LYS A 82 20.89 -45.90 -9.96
N GLU A 83 22.04 -45.23 -10.11
CA GLU A 83 23.06 -45.59 -11.08
C GLU A 83 24.44 -45.18 -10.58
N ILE A 84 25.47 -45.94 -10.96
CA ILE A 84 26.87 -45.64 -10.72
C ILE A 84 27.68 -46.10 -11.93
N SER A 85 28.67 -45.30 -12.33
CA SER A 85 29.58 -45.67 -13.40
C SER A 85 30.31 -46.99 -13.12
N PRO A 86 30.70 -47.77 -14.15
CA PRO A 86 31.39 -49.04 -13.96
C PRO A 86 32.70 -48.88 -13.17
N LEU A 87 32.83 -49.56 -12.03
CA LEU A 87 33.98 -49.41 -11.14
C LEU A 87 35.19 -50.28 -11.49
N GLY A 88 35.01 -51.32 -12.33
CA GLY A 88 36.07 -52.26 -12.68
C GLY A 88 36.77 -52.85 -11.45
N THR A 89 38.11 -52.71 -11.39
CA THR A 89 38.93 -53.12 -10.23
C THR A 89 39.16 -52.01 -9.20
N GLY A 90 38.56 -50.83 -9.42
CA GLY A 90 38.79 -49.59 -8.69
C GLY A 90 39.07 -48.41 -9.63
N VAL A 91 38.83 -47.20 -9.14
CA VAL A 91 38.96 -45.95 -9.88
C VAL A 91 40.18 -45.19 -9.36
N HIS A 92 41.03 -44.69 -10.26
CA HIS A 92 42.19 -43.89 -9.89
C HIS A 92 41.73 -42.46 -9.52
N LEU A 93 42.38 -41.82 -8.54
CA LEU A 93 41.99 -40.48 -8.07
C LEU A 93 41.87 -39.43 -9.19
N MET A 94 42.72 -39.53 -10.22
CA MET A 94 42.71 -38.59 -11.35
C MET A 94 41.52 -38.80 -12.32
N ASP A 95 40.83 -39.92 -12.22
CA ASP A 95 39.73 -40.30 -13.11
C ASP A 95 38.35 -40.18 -12.43
N LEU A 96 38.30 -39.69 -11.17
CA LEU A 96 37.06 -39.62 -10.39
C LEU A 96 35.99 -38.71 -11.03
N MET A 97 36.41 -37.60 -11.64
CA MET A 97 35.50 -36.69 -12.36
C MET A 97 34.94 -37.29 -13.66
N ALA A 98 35.49 -38.41 -14.15
CA ALA A 98 34.97 -39.11 -15.33
C ALA A 98 33.96 -40.21 -14.96
N HIS A 99 33.64 -40.35 -13.67
CA HIS A 99 32.70 -41.35 -13.16
C HIS A 99 31.64 -40.65 -12.33
N GLU A 100 30.39 -41.07 -12.54
CA GLU A 100 29.22 -40.43 -11.96
C GLU A 100 28.48 -41.38 -11.02
N THR A 101 27.77 -40.77 -10.07
CA THR A 101 26.80 -41.40 -9.18
C THR A 101 25.49 -40.66 -9.24
N LYS A 102 24.40 -41.42 -9.36
CA LYS A 102 23.04 -40.91 -9.42
C LYS A 102 22.22 -41.48 -8.27
N PHE A 103 21.69 -40.59 -7.45
CA PHE A 103 20.82 -40.91 -6.31
C PHE A 103 19.38 -40.52 -6.64
N GLU A 104 18.42 -41.30 -6.16
CA GLU A 104 16.99 -40.99 -6.25
C GLU A 104 16.41 -40.83 -4.84
N LEU A 105 15.70 -39.73 -4.63
CA LEU A 105 14.98 -39.39 -3.42
C LEU A 105 13.49 -39.35 -3.70
N ARG A 106 12.68 -39.80 -2.73
CA ARG A 106 11.22 -39.76 -2.81
C ARG A 106 10.64 -39.06 -1.59
N TYR A 107 9.85 -38.02 -1.82
CA TYR A 107 9.11 -37.29 -0.80
C TYR A 107 7.62 -37.49 -1.02
N GLU A 108 6.88 -37.67 0.08
CA GLU A 108 5.42 -37.80 0.05
C GLU A 108 4.77 -36.43 0.26
N LEU A 109 3.70 -36.14 -0.50
CA LEU A 109 2.89 -34.94 -0.36
C LEU A 109 1.50 -35.32 0.13
N SER A 110 1.01 -34.63 1.17
CA SER A 110 -0.35 -34.80 1.68
C SER A 110 -1.42 -34.21 0.76
N SER A 111 -1.04 -33.23 -0.06
CA SER A 111 -1.88 -32.55 -1.05
C SER A 111 -1.01 -31.90 -2.13
N PRO A 112 -1.56 -31.58 -3.32
CA PRO A 112 -0.81 -30.87 -4.36
C PRO A 112 -0.24 -29.55 -3.82
N PRO A 113 1.09 -29.35 -3.80
CA PRO A 113 1.70 -28.17 -3.20
C PRO A 113 1.48 -26.95 -4.09
N GLU A 114 1.10 -25.81 -3.53
CA GLU A 114 1.16 -24.52 -4.27
C GLU A 114 2.59 -23.97 -4.28
N TYR A 115 3.39 -24.26 -3.24
CA TYR A 115 4.77 -23.79 -3.12
C TYR A 115 5.68 -24.88 -2.59
N LEU A 116 6.88 -24.98 -3.15
CA LEU A 116 8.00 -25.73 -2.56
C LEU A 116 9.25 -24.87 -2.51
N THR A 117 9.94 -24.93 -1.38
CA THR A 117 11.22 -24.27 -1.15
C THR A 117 12.33 -25.31 -1.13
N PHE A 118 13.29 -25.19 -2.04
CA PHE A 118 14.43 -26.08 -2.17
C PHE A 118 15.66 -25.45 -1.53
N THR A 119 16.44 -26.23 -0.79
CA THR A 119 17.67 -25.77 -0.15
C THR A 119 18.67 -26.92 -0.14
N GLN A 120 19.94 -26.60 -0.34
CA GLN A 120 21.04 -27.55 -0.22
C GLN A 120 22.12 -26.96 0.70
N ASN A 121 22.78 -27.83 1.46
CA ASN A 121 23.96 -27.48 2.25
C ASN A 121 25.08 -28.53 2.06
N PHE A 122 25.48 -28.74 0.81
CA PHE A 122 26.49 -29.71 0.40
C PHE A 122 27.90 -29.18 0.67
N THR A 123 28.22 -29.06 1.95
CA THR A 123 29.51 -28.59 2.41
C THR A 123 30.02 -29.51 3.52
N ASP A 124 31.33 -29.45 3.78
CA ASP A 124 31.95 -30.16 4.89
C ASP A 124 31.68 -29.45 6.22
N ASP A 125 31.95 -30.09 7.36
CA ASP A 125 31.69 -29.52 8.69
C ASP A 125 32.45 -28.19 8.98
N LEU A 126 33.39 -27.82 8.10
CA LEU A 126 34.20 -26.60 8.19
C LEU A 126 33.76 -25.52 7.17
N ASP A 127 32.73 -25.77 6.37
CA ASP A 127 32.24 -24.91 5.29
C ASP A 127 33.33 -24.51 4.27
N LEU A 128 34.35 -25.36 4.07
CA LEU A 128 35.52 -25.08 3.24
C LEU A 128 35.32 -25.49 1.79
N LEU A 129 34.43 -26.44 1.54
CA LEU A 129 34.11 -26.92 0.19
C LEU A 129 32.92 -26.15 -0.38
N PRO A 130 33.13 -25.27 -1.38
CA PRO A 130 32.03 -24.68 -2.13
C PRO A 130 31.34 -25.75 -2.98
N ALA A 131 30.01 -25.78 -2.94
CA ALA A 131 29.20 -26.62 -3.80
C ALA A 131 28.13 -25.81 -4.52
N GLU A 132 27.88 -26.14 -5.78
CA GLU A 132 26.79 -25.59 -6.58
C GLU A 132 25.89 -26.72 -7.06
N MET A 133 24.58 -26.53 -6.93
CA MET A 133 23.59 -27.45 -7.46
C MET A 133 22.80 -26.77 -8.58
N LEU A 134 22.85 -27.36 -9.77
CA LEU A 134 22.01 -26.97 -10.90
C LEU A 134 20.71 -27.77 -10.82
N LEU A 135 19.64 -27.13 -10.36
CA LEU A 135 18.35 -27.77 -10.10
C LEU A 135 17.36 -27.46 -11.22
N GLN A 136 16.83 -28.50 -11.86
CA GLN A 136 15.67 -28.43 -12.74
C GLN A 136 14.45 -29.00 -12.02
N VAL A 137 13.34 -28.25 -11.99
CA VAL A 137 12.10 -28.68 -11.35
C VAL A 137 10.98 -28.71 -12.38
N GLU A 138 10.42 -29.89 -12.61
CA GLU A 138 9.32 -30.14 -13.54
C GLU A 138 8.05 -30.43 -12.77
N GLN A 139 6.94 -29.76 -13.13
CA GLN A 139 5.62 -30.05 -12.61
C GLN A 139 4.92 -31.06 -13.52
N GLU A 140 4.21 -32.02 -12.96
CA GLU A 140 3.35 -32.94 -13.72
C GLU A 140 2.37 -32.15 -14.61
N ASN A 141 2.36 -32.50 -15.90
CA ASN A 141 1.60 -31.83 -16.97
C ASN A 141 2.03 -30.39 -17.29
N ALA A 142 3.24 -29.97 -16.89
CA ALA A 142 3.87 -28.74 -17.33
C ALA A 142 5.02 -29.06 -18.30
N ASP A 143 5.03 -28.40 -19.46
CA ASP A 143 6.00 -28.72 -20.52
C ASP A 143 7.34 -27.95 -20.37
N LEU A 144 7.43 -26.98 -19.44
CA LEU A 144 8.63 -26.18 -19.21
C LEU A 144 9.10 -26.32 -17.76
N PRO A 145 10.32 -26.84 -17.51
CA PRO A 145 10.88 -26.92 -16.17
C PRO A 145 11.37 -25.55 -15.68
N HIS A 146 11.41 -25.40 -14.35
CA HIS A 146 12.10 -24.30 -13.68
C HIS A 146 13.58 -24.63 -13.54
N SER A 147 14.46 -23.74 -13.97
CA SER A 147 15.91 -23.89 -13.80
C SER A 147 16.44 -22.95 -12.72
N LEU A 148 17.13 -23.50 -11.74
CA LEU A 148 17.67 -22.80 -10.57
C LEU A 148 19.15 -23.17 -10.36
N SER A 149 19.93 -22.24 -9.79
CA SER A 149 21.24 -22.55 -9.20
C SER A 149 21.16 -22.36 -7.68
N LEU A 150 21.37 -23.45 -6.96
CA LEU A 150 21.33 -23.48 -5.49
C LEU A 150 22.75 -23.51 -4.93
N LEU A 151 23.09 -22.44 -4.21
CA LEU A 151 24.31 -22.36 -3.40
C LEU A 151 24.03 -22.85 -1.96
N PRO A 152 25.06 -23.20 -1.17
CA PRO A 152 24.87 -23.72 0.17
C PRO A 152 24.13 -22.70 1.05
N ASN A 153 23.16 -23.18 1.83
CA ASN A 153 22.31 -22.37 2.71
C ASN A 153 21.47 -21.29 2.00
N ARG A 154 21.30 -21.39 0.67
CA ARG A 154 20.35 -20.56 -0.08
C ARG A 154 19.10 -21.35 -0.42
N SER A 155 17.97 -20.69 -0.20
CA SER A 155 16.66 -21.23 -0.50
C SER A 155 16.12 -20.62 -1.79
N GLU A 156 15.60 -21.47 -2.68
CA GLU A 156 14.83 -21.02 -3.85
C GLU A 156 13.42 -21.59 -3.77
N THR A 157 12.42 -20.74 -3.99
CA THR A 157 11.01 -21.12 -3.93
C THR A 157 10.41 -21.15 -5.32
N ILE A 158 9.70 -22.24 -5.63
CA ILE A 158 8.87 -22.36 -6.83
C ILE A 158 7.40 -22.41 -6.44
N ARG A 159 6.58 -21.71 -7.20
CA ARG A 159 5.12 -21.81 -7.15
C ARG A 159 4.61 -22.71 -8.26
N PHE A 160 3.73 -23.64 -7.92
CA PHE A 160 3.07 -24.57 -8.80
C PHE A 160 1.62 -24.13 -9.07
N ASN A 161 1.16 -24.29 -10.31
CA ASN A 161 -0.23 -24.03 -10.67
C ASN A 161 -0.83 -25.29 -11.30
N TRP A 162 -1.70 -25.95 -10.54
CA TRP A 162 -2.33 -27.22 -10.93
C TRP A 162 -3.55 -27.05 -11.85
N GLU A 163 -4.09 -25.84 -11.97
CA GLU A 163 -5.25 -25.53 -12.82
C GLU A 163 -4.83 -25.00 -14.20
N SER A 164 -3.68 -24.34 -14.26
CA SER A 164 -3.11 -23.79 -15.50
C SER A 164 -1.58 -23.96 -15.46
N PRO A 165 -1.09 -25.19 -15.74
CA PRO A 165 0.34 -25.48 -15.75
C PRO A 165 1.08 -24.69 -16.84
N ALA A 166 2.41 -24.79 -16.88
CA ALA A 166 3.20 -24.13 -17.91
C ALA A 166 2.79 -24.61 -19.31
N LEU A 167 2.71 -23.68 -20.25
CA LEU A 167 2.34 -23.96 -21.63
C LEU A 167 3.38 -24.84 -22.33
N SER A 168 2.92 -25.49 -23.40
CA SER A 168 3.76 -26.33 -24.25
C SER A 168 4.96 -25.62 -24.85
N ALA A 169 6.06 -26.34 -25.02
CA ALA A 169 7.21 -25.87 -25.81
C ALA A 169 6.83 -25.52 -27.26
N GLU A 170 5.70 -26.06 -27.76
CA GLU A 170 5.13 -25.76 -29.08
C GLU A 170 4.13 -24.58 -29.06
N ALA A 171 3.86 -23.98 -27.90
CA ALA A 171 2.89 -22.89 -27.78
C ALA A 171 3.26 -21.68 -28.64
N SER A 172 2.26 -21.04 -29.23
CA SER A 172 2.48 -19.83 -30.01
C SER A 172 2.96 -18.68 -29.13
N LYS A 173 3.65 -17.70 -29.73
CA LYS A 173 4.10 -16.50 -29.02
C LYS A 173 2.96 -15.76 -28.30
N ALA A 174 1.76 -15.72 -28.91
CA ALA A 174 0.60 -15.06 -28.32
C ALA A 174 0.06 -15.83 -27.09
N GLU A 175 0.10 -17.16 -27.12
CA GLU A 175 -0.29 -17.98 -25.96
C GLU A 175 0.72 -17.83 -24.82
N LEU A 176 2.02 -17.88 -25.12
CA LEU A 176 3.09 -17.61 -24.16
C LEU A 176 2.94 -16.23 -23.51
N GLU A 177 2.72 -15.19 -24.31
CA GLU A 177 2.51 -13.82 -23.82
C GLU A 177 1.27 -13.74 -22.90
N ASN A 178 0.13 -14.29 -23.32
CA ASN A 178 -1.08 -14.30 -22.50
C ASN A 178 -0.88 -15.07 -21.17
N TRP A 179 -0.15 -16.18 -21.20
CA TRP A 179 0.19 -16.95 -20.01
C TRP A 179 1.14 -16.19 -19.08
N PHE A 180 2.18 -15.56 -19.62
CA PHE A 180 3.08 -14.70 -18.84
C PHE A 180 2.32 -13.53 -18.21
N GLN A 181 1.43 -12.88 -18.97
CA GLN A 181 0.59 -11.81 -18.43
C GLN A 181 -0.37 -12.30 -17.34
N ALA A 182 -1.01 -13.46 -17.53
CA ALA A 182 -1.89 -14.06 -16.51
C ALA A 182 -1.11 -14.44 -15.25
N LYS A 183 0.07 -15.05 -15.41
CA LYS A 183 0.98 -15.43 -14.33
C LYS A 183 1.50 -14.21 -13.58
N ASN A 184 1.97 -13.18 -14.28
CA ASN A 184 2.43 -11.92 -13.68
C ASN A 184 1.30 -11.20 -12.94
N ARG A 185 0.07 -11.21 -13.47
CA ARG A 185 -1.11 -10.66 -12.77
C ARG A 185 -1.40 -11.42 -11.48
N GLY A 186 -1.27 -12.75 -11.48
CA GLY A 186 -1.48 -13.59 -10.29
C GLY A 186 -0.31 -13.66 -9.31
N LEU A 187 0.87 -13.18 -9.69
CA LEU A 187 2.09 -13.08 -8.88
C LEU A 187 2.48 -11.65 -8.54
N LEU A 188 1.58 -10.70 -8.79
CA LEU A 188 1.79 -9.33 -8.40
C LEU A 188 3.05 -8.69 -9.05
N GLY A 189 3.48 -9.18 -10.23
CA GLY A 189 4.71 -8.73 -10.90
C GLY A 189 6.00 -9.18 -10.22
N ILE A 190 5.90 -9.94 -9.12
CA ILE A 190 7.01 -10.56 -8.42
C ILE A 190 7.37 -11.86 -9.11
N THR A 191 8.45 -11.83 -9.89
CA THR A 191 8.92 -12.95 -10.71
C THR A 191 9.95 -13.84 -10.01
N SER A 192 10.49 -13.41 -8.87
CA SER A 192 11.54 -14.10 -8.11
C SER A 192 11.27 -13.98 -6.61
N TYR A 193 11.33 -15.11 -5.90
CA TYR A 193 11.16 -15.15 -4.45
C TYR A 193 12.42 -14.73 -3.68
N THR A 194 13.57 -14.65 -4.36
CA THR A 194 14.89 -14.32 -3.79
C THR A 194 15.38 -12.91 -4.12
N SER A 195 14.70 -12.21 -5.03
CA SER A 195 15.04 -10.83 -5.39
C SER A 195 14.47 -9.81 -4.39
N VAL A 196 15.16 -8.66 -4.24
CA VAL A 196 14.62 -7.48 -3.57
C VAL A 196 13.82 -6.64 -4.56
N TYR A 197 12.59 -6.29 -4.17
CA TYR A 197 11.74 -5.38 -4.95
C TYR A 197 11.60 -4.07 -4.21
N SER A 198 11.65 -2.98 -4.96
CA SER A 198 11.49 -1.63 -4.46
C SER A 198 10.45 -0.92 -5.33
N PHE A 199 9.51 -0.22 -4.71
CA PHE A 199 8.47 0.56 -5.38
C PHE A 199 8.54 2.00 -4.86
N LEU A 200 8.67 2.96 -5.76
CA LEU A 200 8.69 4.38 -5.43
C LEU A 200 7.47 5.06 -6.05
N TYR A 201 6.58 5.52 -5.19
CA TYR A 201 5.38 6.26 -5.55
C TYR A 201 5.64 7.75 -5.39
N ILE A 202 5.34 8.54 -6.42
CA ILE A 202 5.47 9.99 -6.40
C ILE A 202 4.08 10.60 -6.61
N GLU A 203 3.56 11.26 -5.57
CA GLU A 203 2.26 11.90 -5.53
C GLU A 203 2.37 13.40 -5.19
N ASP A 204 1.24 14.11 -5.18
CA ASP A 204 1.20 15.57 -5.00
C ASP A 204 1.70 16.04 -3.62
N TYR A 205 1.59 15.23 -2.57
CA TYR A 205 1.99 15.64 -1.20
C TYR A 205 2.67 14.51 -0.43
N GLU A 206 3.06 13.44 -1.11
CA GLU A 206 3.74 12.29 -0.53
C GLU A 206 4.65 11.65 -1.58
N VAL A 207 5.85 11.28 -1.14
CA VAL A 207 6.64 10.25 -1.81
C VAL A 207 6.61 9.02 -0.90
N ARG A 208 6.20 7.87 -1.43
CA ARG A 208 6.14 6.61 -0.68
C ARG A 208 7.13 5.62 -1.25
N HIS A 209 7.91 4.98 -0.40
CA HIS A 209 8.91 3.99 -0.78
C HIS A 209 8.58 2.67 -0.09
N GLU A 210 8.26 1.66 -0.90
CA GLU A 210 7.90 0.33 -0.42
C GLU A 210 9.00 -0.66 -0.81
N ILE A 211 9.39 -1.51 0.14
CA ILE A 211 10.48 -2.46 -0.04
C ILE A 211 10.01 -3.85 0.36
N LEU A 212 10.20 -4.83 -0.52
CA LEU A 212 10.04 -6.26 -0.25
C LEU A 212 11.40 -6.94 -0.30
N ILE A 213 11.86 -7.46 0.83
CA ILE A 213 13.15 -8.14 0.96
C ILE A 213 12.94 -9.57 1.50
N PRO A 214 13.63 -10.59 0.96
CA PRO A 214 13.66 -11.91 1.59
C PRO A 214 14.24 -11.82 3.00
N LEU A 215 13.64 -12.54 3.96
CA LEU A 215 14.00 -12.45 5.37
C LEU A 215 15.46 -12.86 5.61
N ALA A 216 15.88 -13.99 5.03
CA ALA A 216 17.28 -14.43 5.06
C ALA A 216 18.26 -13.41 4.47
N THR A 217 17.85 -12.65 3.45
CA THR A 217 18.68 -11.60 2.87
C THR A 217 18.81 -10.38 3.78
N LEU A 218 17.75 -10.05 4.54
CA LEU A 218 17.74 -8.94 5.49
C LEU A 218 18.60 -9.24 6.73
N ASP A 219 18.64 -10.50 7.18
CA ASP A 219 19.36 -10.95 8.37
C ASP A 219 20.86 -10.62 8.35
N GLU A 220 21.46 -10.57 7.15
CA GLU A 220 22.85 -10.13 6.93
C GLU A 220 23.09 -8.65 7.25
N SER A 221 22.05 -7.83 7.11
CA SER A 221 22.13 -6.39 7.33
C SER A 221 21.64 -5.99 8.72
N VAL A 222 20.68 -6.73 9.25
CA VAL A 222 20.06 -6.52 10.56
C VAL A 222 19.98 -7.88 11.26
N THR A 223 20.80 -8.09 12.29
CA THR A 223 20.81 -9.35 13.03
C THR A 223 19.44 -9.64 13.65
N LEU A 224 18.79 -10.72 13.22
CA LEU A 224 17.52 -11.16 13.77
C LEU A 224 17.77 -12.28 14.79
N GLU A 225 17.91 -11.90 16.06
CA GLU A 225 18.07 -12.87 17.16
C GLU A 225 16.86 -13.82 17.20
N ARG A 226 17.15 -15.12 17.23
CA ARG A 226 16.14 -16.19 17.21
C ARG A 226 16.61 -17.42 17.96
N ASP A 227 15.67 -18.12 18.58
CA ASP A 227 15.92 -19.38 19.28
C ASP A 227 15.91 -20.59 18.31
N ASP A 228 15.17 -20.49 17.22
CA ASP A 228 15.08 -21.51 16.15
C ASP A 228 15.64 -20.92 14.85
N ASP A 229 16.73 -21.48 14.34
CA ASP A 229 17.38 -20.99 13.12
C ASP A 229 16.48 -21.10 11.87
N GLU A 230 15.46 -21.96 11.89
CA GLU A 230 14.56 -22.15 10.74
C GLU A 230 13.39 -21.16 10.69
N PHE A 231 13.05 -20.50 11.80
CA PHE A 231 11.83 -19.71 11.92
C PHE A 231 12.01 -18.44 12.74
N LEU A 232 11.15 -17.44 12.46
CA LEU A 232 11.06 -16.22 13.24
C LEU A 232 9.67 -16.11 13.90
N ASP A 233 9.65 -16.22 15.23
CA ASP A 233 8.46 -16.14 16.07
C ASP A 233 8.00 -14.69 16.28
N LEU A 234 6.76 -14.52 16.74
CA LEU A 234 6.15 -13.19 16.88
C LEU A 234 6.91 -12.24 17.83
N LYS A 235 7.47 -12.78 18.92
CA LYS A 235 8.25 -11.99 19.88
C LYS A 235 9.57 -11.51 19.28
N GLU A 236 10.23 -12.36 18.49
CA GLU A 236 11.48 -12.04 17.79
C GLU A 236 11.22 -11.02 16.68
N GLN A 237 10.10 -11.16 15.96
CA GLN A 237 9.62 -10.14 15.01
C GLN A 237 9.39 -8.78 15.68
N ASP A 238 8.80 -8.75 16.89
CA ASP A 238 8.60 -7.51 17.64
C ASP A 238 9.93 -6.90 18.12
N ALA A 239 10.86 -7.74 18.57
CA ALA A 239 12.18 -7.30 19.02
C ALA A 239 13.04 -6.73 17.87
N ALA A 240 12.96 -7.31 16.68
CA ALA A 240 13.73 -6.87 15.52
C ALA A 240 13.17 -5.62 14.84
N ARG A 241 11.91 -5.26 15.10
CA ARG A 241 11.17 -4.23 14.37
C ARG A 241 11.90 -2.89 14.32
N GLU A 242 12.29 -2.35 15.46
CA GLU A 242 12.97 -1.05 15.54
C GLU A 242 14.29 -1.02 14.76
N ALA A 243 15.07 -2.10 14.83
CA ALA A 243 16.33 -2.21 14.10
C ALA A 243 16.11 -2.22 12.58
N ILE A 244 15.08 -2.93 12.11
CA ILE A 244 14.71 -2.97 10.68
C ILE A 244 14.21 -1.59 10.22
N GLU A 245 13.35 -0.93 11.00
CA GLU A 245 12.83 0.41 10.69
C GLU A 245 13.97 1.41 10.52
N ASN A 246 14.89 1.46 11.50
CA ASN A 246 16.06 2.35 11.45
C ASN A 246 16.97 2.04 10.25
N HIS A 247 17.22 0.75 9.97
CA HIS A 247 18.04 0.34 8.84
C HIS A 247 17.54 0.92 7.51
N PHE A 248 16.23 0.84 7.26
CA PHE A 248 15.64 1.31 6.01
C PHE A 248 15.44 2.83 5.96
N LEU A 249 15.15 3.49 7.08
CA LEU A 249 15.07 4.96 7.17
C LEU A 249 16.43 5.63 6.91
N GLU A 250 17.52 5.05 7.43
CA GLU A 250 18.87 5.59 7.21
C GLU A 250 19.43 5.21 5.84
N GLY A 251 19.13 3.99 5.38
CA GLY A 251 19.75 3.39 4.21
C GLY A 251 19.15 3.78 2.86
N ASN A 252 18.00 4.46 2.84
CA ASN A 252 17.32 4.87 1.61
C ASN A 252 16.98 6.36 1.58
N PRO A 253 18.00 7.25 1.65
CA PRO A 253 17.75 8.68 1.66
C PRO A 253 16.99 9.13 0.41
N ILE A 254 15.91 9.88 0.65
CA ILE A 254 15.10 10.55 -0.36
C ILE A 254 15.28 12.07 -0.25
N GLU A 255 15.51 12.71 -1.39
CA GLU A 255 15.49 14.16 -1.53
C GLU A 255 14.31 14.57 -2.41
N ILE A 256 13.53 15.55 -1.94
CA ILE A 256 12.45 16.17 -2.71
C ILE A 256 12.84 17.62 -2.96
N ASP A 257 12.87 18.04 -4.23
CA ASP A 257 13.27 19.39 -4.64
C ASP A 257 14.66 19.81 -4.09
N GLY A 258 15.57 18.84 -3.96
CA GLY A 258 16.92 19.02 -3.42
C GLY A 258 17.00 19.10 -1.89
N VAL A 259 15.88 18.91 -1.18
CA VAL A 259 15.83 18.86 0.29
C VAL A 259 15.71 17.41 0.74
N LYS A 260 16.66 16.95 1.54
CA LYS A 260 16.58 15.63 2.19
C LYS A 260 15.49 15.64 3.25
N LEU A 261 14.51 14.75 3.12
CA LEU A 261 13.43 14.59 4.09
C LEU A 261 13.67 13.38 4.99
N ALA A 262 13.21 13.49 6.24
CA ALA A 262 13.13 12.35 7.14
C ALA A 262 11.82 11.59 6.86
N GLY A 263 11.94 10.32 6.51
CA GLY A 263 10.79 9.45 6.32
C GLY A 263 10.17 9.01 7.65
N THR A 264 8.95 8.48 7.56
CA THR A 264 8.28 7.77 8.66
C THR A 264 7.89 6.38 8.20
N VAL A 265 7.92 5.40 9.11
CA VAL A 265 7.46 4.05 8.79
C VAL A 265 5.95 4.00 8.96
N GLN A 266 5.23 3.76 7.87
CA GLN A 266 3.78 3.55 7.93
C GLN A 266 3.43 2.11 8.30
N ARG A 267 4.22 1.14 7.81
CA ARG A 267 3.94 -0.28 7.99
C ARG A 267 5.22 -1.11 7.88
N LEU A 268 5.35 -2.10 8.76
CA LEU A 268 6.35 -3.16 8.70
C LEU A 268 5.69 -4.48 9.07
N ASN A 269 5.68 -5.42 8.12
CA ASN A 269 5.09 -6.74 8.30
C ASN A 269 6.02 -7.85 7.81
N PHE A 270 5.88 -9.01 8.43
CA PHE A 270 6.51 -10.26 8.02
C PHE A 270 5.47 -11.11 7.30
N TYR A 271 5.86 -11.64 6.15
CA TYR A 271 5.00 -12.42 5.27
C TYR A 271 5.62 -13.79 5.06
N GLY A 272 4.77 -14.81 4.91
CA GLY A 272 5.21 -16.12 4.46
C GLY A 272 5.52 -16.10 2.95
N VAL A 273 5.38 -17.26 2.31
CA VAL A 273 5.65 -17.42 0.89
C VAL A 273 4.51 -16.94 -0.03
N ASP A 274 3.27 -16.86 0.47
CA ASP A 274 2.11 -16.49 -0.37
C ASP A 274 2.08 -14.99 -0.62
N PHE A 275 2.26 -14.60 -1.88
CA PHE A 275 2.23 -13.19 -2.28
C PHE A 275 0.84 -12.53 -2.13
N LYS A 276 -0.24 -13.31 -2.00
CA LYS A 276 -1.57 -12.74 -1.72
C LYS A 276 -1.63 -12.11 -0.33
N ASP A 277 -0.78 -12.55 0.60
CA ASP A 277 -0.67 -11.97 1.95
C ASP A 277 -0.18 -10.50 1.90
N PHE A 278 0.49 -10.03 0.83
CA PHE A 278 0.91 -8.62 0.73
C PHE A 278 -0.25 -7.67 0.46
N ALA A 279 -1.22 -8.13 -0.34
CA ALA A 279 -2.44 -7.43 -0.72
C ALA A 279 -3.57 -7.64 0.31
N GLN A 280 -3.29 -8.25 1.46
CA GLN A 280 -4.25 -8.42 2.55
C GLN A 280 -3.59 -8.11 3.89
N GLN A 281 -4.35 -7.71 4.89
CA GLN A 281 -3.83 -7.68 6.26
C GLN A 281 -3.85 -9.09 6.83
N ALA A 282 -2.91 -9.92 6.37
CA ALA A 282 -2.78 -11.28 6.89
C ALA A 282 -2.51 -11.22 8.40
N PRO A 283 -3.15 -12.08 9.21
CA PRO A 283 -2.87 -12.14 10.63
C PRO A 283 -1.40 -12.50 10.86
N ARG A 284 -0.79 -11.85 11.86
CA ARG A 284 0.59 -12.11 12.23
C ARG A 284 0.76 -13.58 12.61
N LYS A 285 1.76 -14.22 12.03
CA LYS A 285 2.12 -15.63 12.27
C LYS A 285 3.63 -15.78 12.37
N ARG A 286 4.07 -16.89 12.96
CA ARG A 286 5.44 -17.38 12.82
C ARG A 286 5.76 -17.55 11.33
N VAL A 287 6.97 -17.20 10.90
CA VAL A 287 7.36 -17.25 9.49
C VAL A 287 8.67 -18.03 9.30
N PRO A 288 8.86 -18.78 8.20
CA PRO A 288 10.08 -19.53 7.93
C PRO A 288 11.20 -18.66 7.36
N MET A 289 12.42 -18.75 7.87
CA MET A 289 13.55 -17.92 7.46
C MET A 289 13.88 -18.02 5.96
N GLY A 290 13.78 -19.23 5.38
CA GLY A 290 14.19 -19.51 4.00
C GLY A 290 13.22 -19.03 2.90
N SER A 291 11.96 -18.75 3.23
CA SER A 291 10.95 -18.35 2.23
C SER A 291 10.12 -17.13 2.62
N ALA A 292 10.23 -16.67 3.87
CA ALA A 292 9.56 -15.46 4.33
C ALA A 292 10.18 -14.19 3.76
N ARG A 293 9.40 -13.11 3.85
CA ARG A 293 9.82 -11.78 3.43
C ARG A 293 9.41 -10.73 4.46
N VAL A 294 10.16 -9.63 4.46
CA VAL A 294 9.77 -8.41 5.16
C VAL A 294 9.30 -7.40 4.13
N GLY A 295 8.13 -6.83 4.38
CA GLY A 295 7.64 -5.68 3.64
C GLY A 295 7.59 -4.47 4.55
N ILE A 296 8.23 -3.38 4.12
CA ILE A 296 8.23 -2.10 4.80
C ILE A 296 7.73 -1.00 3.87
N ILE A 297 6.93 -0.08 4.40
CA ILE A 297 6.38 1.09 3.71
C ILE A 297 6.87 2.34 4.43
N LEU A 298 7.67 3.14 3.73
CA LEU A 298 8.20 4.42 4.18
C LEU A 298 7.43 5.56 3.51
N SER A 299 7.07 6.59 4.27
CA SER A 299 6.37 7.77 3.77
C SER A 299 7.17 9.03 4.01
N TYR A 300 7.26 9.86 2.99
CA TYR A 300 7.96 11.14 2.96
C TYR A 300 6.94 12.22 2.58
N PRO A 301 6.24 12.81 3.56
CA PRO A 301 5.25 13.85 3.29
C PRO A 301 5.94 15.09 2.73
N SER A 302 5.32 15.72 1.72
CA SER A 302 5.79 16.95 1.11
C SER A 302 4.77 18.07 1.31
N ALA A 303 5.26 19.28 1.59
CA ALA A 303 4.41 20.47 1.71
C ALA A 303 3.89 20.97 0.34
N THR A 304 4.61 20.66 -0.73
CA THR A 304 4.27 21.07 -2.10
C THR A 304 4.43 19.92 -3.09
N PRO A 305 3.70 19.94 -4.21
CA PRO A 305 3.87 18.95 -5.29
C PRO A 305 5.31 18.90 -5.80
N PRO A 306 5.96 17.71 -5.71
CA PRO A 306 7.37 17.56 -5.99
C PRO A 306 7.67 17.91 -7.46
N GLN A 307 8.72 18.71 -7.67
CA GLN A 307 9.27 19.01 -8.99
C GLN A 307 10.45 18.09 -9.33
N SER A 308 11.18 17.62 -8.32
CA SER A 308 12.16 16.55 -8.45
C SER A 308 12.16 15.62 -7.24
N VAL A 309 12.48 14.35 -7.48
CA VAL A 309 12.64 13.34 -6.44
C VAL A 309 13.91 12.55 -6.73
N LYS A 310 14.78 12.42 -5.74
CA LYS A 310 15.98 11.58 -5.81
C LYS A 310 15.92 10.51 -4.73
N LEU A 311 16.04 9.25 -5.14
CA LEU A 311 16.23 8.11 -4.25
C LEU A 311 17.68 7.65 -4.37
N THR A 312 18.35 7.43 -3.23
CA THR A 312 19.64 6.73 -3.20
C THR A 312 19.52 5.49 -2.33
N TRP A 313 19.83 4.32 -2.88
CA TRP A 313 19.84 3.06 -2.14
C TRP A 313 21.23 2.77 -1.59
N THR A 314 21.34 2.52 -0.29
CA THR A 314 22.62 2.16 0.35
C THR A 314 22.58 0.83 1.10
N CYS A 315 21.41 0.19 1.21
CA CYS A 315 21.20 -1.12 1.86
C CYS A 315 21.72 -2.32 1.02
N PHE A 316 22.86 -2.20 0.33
CA PHE A 316 23.46 -3.34 -0.39
C PHE A 316 24.26 -4.23 0.57
N ASN A 317 24.11 -5.55 0.45
CA ASN A 317 24.92 -6.53 1.18
C ASN A 317 25.51 -7.59 0.22
N GLN A 318 25.99 -8.73 0.73
CA GLN A 318 26.60 -9.76 -0.11
C GLN A 318 25.60 -10.46 -1.05
N PHE A 319 24.31 -10.46 -0.70
CA PHE A 319 23.23 -11.06 -1.48
C PHE A 319 22.48 -10.05 -2.34
N ILE A 320 22.45 -8.77 -1.93
CA ILE A 320 21.85 -7.69 -2.71
C ILE A 320 22.93 -7.05 -3.59
N ARG A 321 23.02 -7.49 -4.85
CA ARG A 321 23.91 -6.89 -5.87
C ARG A 321 23.20 -5.87 -6.76
N ARG A 322 21.90 -6.07 -6.95
CA ARG A 322 21.00 -5.25 -7.77
C ARG A 322 19.65 -5.18 -7.09
N VAL A 323 18.98 -4.04 -7.20
CA VAL A 323 17.61 -3.84 -6.74
C VAL A 323 16.75 -3.45 -7.93
N ASN A 324 15.61 -4.13 -8.08
CA ASN A 324 14.63 -3.78 -9.11
C ASN A 324 13.69 -2.73 -8.53
N LEU A 325 13.80 -1.51 -9.04
CA LEU A 325 13.01 -0.35 -8.64
C LEU A 325 11.92 -0.10 -9.69
N ALA A 326 10.66 -0.25 -9.30
CA ALA A 326 9.53 0.27 -10.06
C ALA A 326 9.20 1.67 -9.55
N VAL A 327 9.17 2.65 -10.45
CA VAL A 327 8.80 4.04 -10.12
C VAL A 327 7.43 4.31 -10.72
N ILE A 328 6.47 4.64 -9.86
CA ILE A 328 5.11 5.02 -10.23
C ILE A 328 4.98 6.52 -9.93
N ALA A 329 5.04 7.34 -10.98
CA ALA A 329 4.95 8.79 -10.87
C ALA A 329 3.70 9.26 -11.61
N TYR A 330 2.60 9.45 -10.87
CA TYR A 330 1.29 9.74 -11.43
C TYR A 330 0.85 8.70 -12.48
N ASP A 331 0.78 9.07 -13.76
CA ASP A 331 0.37 8.18 -14.85
C ASP A 331 1.56 7.41 -15.46
N GLU A 332 2.79 7.76 -15.09
CA GLU A 332 4.01 7.15 -15.60
C GLU A 332 4.46 5.97 -14.74
N THR A 333 5.01 4.95 -15.39
CA THR A 333 5.62 3.81 -14.71
C THR A 333 6.96 3.49 -15.36
N LEU A 334 8.03 3.50 -14.58
CA LEU A 334 9.40 3.23 -15.02
C LEU A 334 9.96 2.03 -14.28
N SER A 335 10.77 1.23 -14.96
CA SER A 335 11.55 0.14 -14.36
C SER A 335 13.03 0.50 -14.38
N VAL A 336 13.67 0.50 -13.21
CA VAL A 336 15.04 0.94 -12.99
C VAL A 336 15.78 -0.13 -12.20
N ALA A 337 17.04 -0.34 -12.56
CA ALA A 337 17.92 -1.25 -11.84
C ALA A 337 18.98 -0.49 -11.08
N LEU A 338 18.94 -0.55 -9.75
CA LEU A 338 19.96 0.06 -8.90
C LEU A 338 21.10 -0.93 -8.67
N GLY A 339 22.34 -0.47 -8.83
CA GLY A 339 23.57 -1.23 -8.56
C GLY A 339 24.34 -0.66 -7.37
N LYS A 340 25.31 -1.43 -6.86
CA LYS A 340 26.05 -1.10 -5.63
C LYS A 340 26.95 0.14 -5.73
N ILE A 341 27.37 0.54 -6.93
CA ILE A 341 28.41 1.55 -7.15
C ILE A 341 27.77 2.83 -7.69
N GLU A 342 28.16 3.99 -7.17
CA GLU A 342 27.76 5.28 -7.74
C GLU A 342 28.16 5.41 -9.22
N PRO A 343 27.33 6.02 -10.08
CA PRO A 343 26.02 6.63 -9.78
C PRO A 343 24.84 5.64 -9.83
N SER A 344 25.11 4.35 -10.11
CA SER A 344 24.05 3.34 -10.34
C SER A 344 23.23 2.98 -9.09
N ASN A 345 23.62 3.44 -7.91
CA ASN A 345 22.88 3.28 -6.66
C ASN A 345 21.77 4.31 -6.46
N SER A 346 21.58 5.25 -7.40
CA SER A 346 20.62 6.33 -7.27
C SER A 346 19.71 6.44 -8.50
N PHE A 347 18.52 6.97 -8.27
CA PHE A 347 17.53 7.31 -9.29
C PHE A 347 17.01 8.73 -9.07
N GLU A 348 16.82 9.47 -10.16
CA GLU A 348 16.29 10.83 -10.15
C GLU A 348 15.08 10.92 -11.09
N TRP A 349 13.98 11.45 -10.57
CA TRP A 349 12.79 11.81 -11.32
C TRP A 349 12.63 13.33 -11.34
N THR A 350 12.14 13.86 -12.45
CA THR A 350 11.80 15.28 -12.60
C THR A 350 10.41 15.38 -13.19
N ASN A 351 9.61 16.30 -12.66
CA ASN A 351 8.27 16.56 -13.14
C ASN A 351 8.31 16.96 -14.63
N PRO A 352 7.65 16.22 -15.54
CA PRO A 352 7.68 16.49 -16.98
C PRO A 352 6.86 17.73 -17.40
N GLY A 353 6.45 18.58 -16.45
CA GLY A 353 5.60 19.74 -16.67
C GLY A 353 4.13 19.50 -16.34
N ARG A 354 3.82 18.52 -15.48
CA ARG A 354 2.48 18.23 -14.97
C ARG A 354 1.91 19.47 -14.25
N PRO A 355 0.65 19.86 -14.53
CA PRO A 355 0.02 20.98 -13.84
C PRO A 355 -0.13 20.68 -12.35
N LEU A 356 0.06 21.71 -11.53
CA LEU A 356 -0.18 21.62 -10.09
C LEU A 356 -1.66 21.36 -9.80
N PRO A 357 -1.98 20.58 -8.76
CA PRO A 357 -3.36 20.37 -8.33
C PRO A 357 -4.02 21.71 -7.98
N LYS A 358 -5.32 21.83 -8.28
CA LYS A 358 -6.07 23.06 -8.03
C LYS A 358 -6.05 23.41 -6.53
N PRO A 359 -5.83 24.69 -6.15
CA PRO A 359 -5.89 25.09 -4.76
C PRO A 359 -7.32 24.97 -4.24
N ILE A 360 -7.47 24.49 -3.01
CA ILE A 360 -8.74 24.53 -2.30
C ILE A 360 -8.96 25.96 -1.84
N ARG A 361 -10.14 26.50 -2.13
CA ARG A 361 -10.50 27.89 -1.85
C ARG A 361 -11.93 27.97 -1.33
N GLU A 362 -12.15 28.94 -0.46
CA GLU A 362 -13.48 29.32 0.00
C GLU A 362 -14.35 29.78 -1.18
N VAL A 363 -15.65 29.50 -1.10
CA VAL A 363 -16.62 29.86 -2.13
C VAL A 363 -17.38 31.11 -1.67
N ALA A 364 -17.08 32.27 -2.25
CA ALA A 364 -17.70 33.53 -1.84
C ALA A 364 -19.24 33.52 -1.99
N ALA A 365 -19.95 33.89 -0.94
CA ALA A 365 -21.39 34.10 -0.95
C ALA A 365 -21.70 35.53 -1.41
N ASN A 366 -21.85 35.71 -2.72
CA ASN A 366 -22.23 36.99 -3.32
C ASN A 366 -23.73 37.29 -3.14
N LEU A 367 -24.21 37.29 -1.90
CA LEU A 367 -25.62 37.53 -1.59
C LEU A 367 -25.92 39.03 -1.50
N PRO A 368 -27.10 39.48 -1.99
CA PRO A 368 -27.52 40.86 -1.78
C PRO A 368 -27.63 41.14 -0.28
N PRO A 369 -27.26 42.35 0.19
CA PRO A 369 -27.33 42.69 1.60
C PRO A 369 -28.78 42.58 2.08
N LYS A 370 -29.00 41.93 3.23
CA LYS A 370 -30.32 41.85 3.86
C LYS A 370 -30.90 43.26 3.98
N THR A 371 -32.11 43.44 3.47
CA THR A 371 -32.86 44.68 3.60
C THR A 371 -33.12 44.93 5.08
N ALA A 372 -32.85 46.16 5.53
CA ALA A 372 -33.06 46.56 6.90
C ALA A 372 -34.18 47.59 6.97
N LEU A 373 -35.18 47.34 7.83
CA LEU A 373 -36.21 48.31 8.11
C LEU A 373 -35.67 49.36 9.11
N PRO A 374 -35.73 50.66 8.77
CA PRO A 374 -35.40 51.70 9.72
C PRO A 374 -36.56 51.91 10.70
N LEU A 375 -36.43 51.42 11.93
CA LEU A 375 -37.39 51.68 13.00
C LEU A 375 -37.01 52.91 13.83
N PRO A 376 -37.87 53.94 13.93
CA PRO A 376 -37.64 55.09 14.80
C PRO A 376 -38.07 54.76 16.23
N VAL A 377 -37.32 53.87 16.89
CA VAL A 377 -37.63 53.30 18.23
C VAL A 377 -37.83 54.41 19.27
N VAL A 378 -37.03 55.46 19.21
CA VAL A 378 -37.14 56.62 20.13
C VAL A 378 -38.45 57.37 19.91
N SER A 379 -38.84 57.61 18.66
CA SER A 379 -40.11 58.28 18.35
C SER A 379 -41.31 57.44 18.77
N LEU A 380 -41.28 56.13 18.55
CA LEU A 380 -42.31 55.19 19.01
C LEU A 380 -42.41 55.16 20.55
N GLY A 381 -41.27 55.12 21.25
CA GLY A 381 -41.23 55.18 22.71
C GLY A 381 -41.79 56.50 23.26
N CYS A 382 -41.43 57.64 22.66
CA CYS A 382 -41.97 58.95 23.03
C CYS A 382 -43.48 59.06 22.78
N LEU A 383 -43.99 58.47 21.68
CA LEU A 383 -45.42 58.42 21.38
C LEU A 383 -46.20 57.54 22.37
N LEU A 384 -45.66 56.37 22.74
CA LEU A 384 -46.24 55.49 23.77
C LEU A 384 -46.29 56.18 25.13
N LEU A 385 -45.19 56.79 25.57
CA LEU A 385 -45.15 57.59 26.80
C LEU A 385 -46.12 58.77 26.72
N GLY A 386 -46.21 59.42 25.57
CA GLY A 386 -47.18 60.49 25.31
C GLY A 386 -48.63 60.00 25.46
N ALA A 387 -48.96 58.83 24.93
CA ALA A 387 -50.29 58.22 25.06
C ALA A 387 -50.62 57.86 26.52
N VAL A 388 -49.65 57.36 27.29
CA VAL A 388 -49.82 57.10 28.73
C VAL A 388 -50.06 58.40 29.50
N VAL A 389 -49.27 59.45 29.23
CA VAL A 389 -49.45 60.78 29.84
C VAL A 389 -50.81 61.38 29.44
N PHE A 390 -51.24 61.20 28.19
CA PHE A 390 -52.56 61.64 27.71
C PHE A 390 -53.73 60.86 28.35
N ALA A 391 -53.61 59.56 28.51
CA ALA A 391 -54.61 58.75 29.23
C ALA A 391 -54.67 59.16 30.72
N SER A 392 -53.52 59.48 31.32
CA SER A 392 -53.45 59.97 32.71
C SER A 392 -54.05 61.37 32.87
N LEU A 393 -54.05 62.21 31.83
CA LEU A 393 -54.73 63.53 31.82
C LEU A 393 -56.24 63.39 32.01
N LYS A 394 -56.83 62.25 31.62
CA LYS A 394 -58.26 61.95 31.79
C LYS A 394 -58.62 61.52 33.22
N GLN A 395 -57.63 61.08 34.02
CA GLN A 395 -57.83 60.71 35.42
C GLN A 395 -57.72 61.95 36.32
N ARG A 396 -58.78 62.21 37.10
CA ARG A 396 -58.93 63.39 37.96
C ARG A 396 -58.04 63.28 39.20
N GLY A 397 -56.85 63.89 39.18
CA GLY A 397 -55.99 63.94 40.38
C GLY A 397 -54.62 64.61 40.27
N GLY A 398 -54.31 65.38 39.22
CA GLY A 398 -52.99 66.04 39.10
C GLY A 398 -53.01 67.35 38.32
N ASN A 399 -51.89 68.08 38.30
CA ASN A 399 -51.75 69.37 37.62
C ASN A 399 -51.80 69.20 36.08
N PRO A 400 -52.87 69.66 35.40
CA PRO A 400 -53.06 69.43 33.97
C PRO A 400 -52.05 70.20 33.11
N GLN A 401 -51.55 71.36 33.57
CA GLN A 401 -50.61 72.18 32.80
C GLN A 401 -49.25 71.50 32.64
N LEU A 402 -48.72 70.91 33.72
CA LEU A 402 -47.44 70.19 33.68
C LEU A 402 -47.50 68.99 32.72
N ARG A 403 -48.63 68.28 32.70
CA ARG A 403 -48.85 67.12 31.83
C ARG A 403 -48.96 67.52 30.35
N TRP A 404 -49.57 68.67 30.03
CA TRP A 404 -49.57 69.22 28.66
C TRP A 404 -48.17 69.63 28.20
N VAL A 405 -47.34 70.19 29.09
CA VAL A 405 -45.93 70.51 28.80
C VAL A 405 -45.11 69.25 28.53
N ILE A 406 -45.28 68.20 29.35
CA ILE A 406 -44.62 66.91 29.15
C ILE A 406 -45.07 66.27 27.83
N LEU A 407 -46.36 66.31 27.51
CA LEU A 407 -46.90 65.78 26.26
C LEU A 407 -46.36 66.53 25.03
N ALA A 408 -46.35 67.86 25.07
CA ALA A 408 -45.79 68.70 24.01
C ALA A 408 -44.28 68.45 23.83
N GLY A 409 -43.55 68.28 24.93
CA GLY A 409 -42.14 67.88 24.93
C GLY A 409 -41.92 66.53 24.27
N LEU A 410 -42.73 65.51 24.61
CA LEU A 410 -42.66 64.16 24.04
C LEU A 410 -42.96 64.14 22.54
N ILE A 411 -43.96 64.91 22.09
CA ILE A 411 -44.30 65.04 20.66
C ILE A 411 -43.17 65.75 19.90
N LEU A 412 -42.62 66.82 20.47
CA LEU A 412 -41.50 67.54 19.86
C LEU A 412 -40.27 66.63 19.74
N THR A 413 -39.92 65.90 20.81
CA THR A 413 -38.81 64.94 20.78
C THR A 413 -39.07 63.83 19.77
N ALA A 414 -40.28 63.26 19.70
CA ALA A 414 -40.62 62.21 18.74
C ALA A 414 -40.48 62.68 17.29
N THR A 415 -40.86 63.94 17.03
CA THR A 415 -40.82 64.55 15.68
C THR A 415 -39.38 64.85 15.27
N VAL A 416 -38.58 65.39 16.19
CA VAL A 416 -37.17 65.71 15.93
C VAL A 416 -36.32 64.44 15.83
N SER A 417 -36.58 63.41 16.64
CA SER A 417 -35.81 62.17 16.61
C SER A 417 -36.11 61.28 15.39
N TRP A 418 -37.26 61.45 14.74
CA TRP A 418 -37.74 60.60 13.65
C TRP A 418 -36.78 60.43 12.46
N PRO A 419 -36.14 61.51 11.93
CA PRO A 419 -35.17 61.37 10.84
C PRO A 419 -33.78 60.92 11.30
N PHE A 420 -33.39 61.13 12.57
CA PHE A 420 -32.00 60.97 13.02
C PHE A 420 -31.72 59.70 13.85
N LEU A 421 -32.71 59.18 14.58
CA LEU A 421 -32.54 58.01 15.47
C LEU A 421 -33.33 56.81 14.96
N ARG A 422 -32.91 56.31 13.78
CA ARG A 422 -33.47 55.10 13.16
C ARG A 422 -32.56 53.91 13.47
N TRP A 423 -33.08 52.94 14.19
CA TRP A 423 -32.42 51.66 14.37
C TRP A 423 -32.76 50.75 13.20
N LYS A 424 -31.74 50.26 12.52
CA LYS A 424 -31.90 49.23 11.48
C LYS A 424 -32.16 47.89 12.14
N ILE A 425 -33.33 47.32 11.91
CA ILE A 425 -33.63 45.92 12.22
C ILE A 425 -33.68 45.09 10.93
N PRO A 426 -33.40 43.78 10.99
CA PRO A 426 -33.66 42.88 9.87
C PRO A 426 -35.14 43.00 9.45
N ASP A 427 -35.40 43.13 8.16
CA ASP A 427 -36.78 43.15 7.65
C ASP A 427 -37.41 41.75 7.73
N PRO A 428 -38.45 41.52 8.57
CA PRO A 428 -39.08 40.21 8.69
C PRO A 428 -40.04 39.89 7.52
N PHE A 429 -40.29 40.85 6.61
CA PHE A 429 -41.19 40.69 5.47
C PHE A 429 -40.46 40.55 4.13
N THR A 430 -39.14 40.78 4.11
CA THR A 430 -38.35 40.49 2.92
C THR A 430 -38.07 38.99 2.88
N PRO A 431 -38.49 38.27 1.82
CA PRO A 431 -38.15 36.86 1.67
C PRO A 431 -36.63 36.69 1.63
N PRO A 432 -36.09 35.55 2.11
CA PRO A 432 -34.68 35.23 1.97
C PRO A 432 -34.24 35.38 0.50
N ALA A 433 -33.00 35.81 0.28
CA ALA A 433 -32.47 35.94 -1.07
C ALA A 433 -32.55 34.59 -1.80
N GLU A 434 -33.28 34.54 -2.92
CA GLU A 434 -33.37 33.34 -3.74
C GLU A 434 -32.11 33.19 -4.60
N ILE A 435 -31.43 32.06 -4.44
CA ILE A 435 -30.31 31.67 -5.30
C ILE A 435 -30.87 30.80 -6.42
N PRO A 436 -30.52 31.08 -7.69
CA PRO A 436 -30.85 30.21 -8.82
C PRO A 436 -30.36 28.78 -8.57
N ALA A 437 -31.14 27.78 -8.98
CA ALA A 437 -30.77 26.37 -8.80
C ALA A 437 -29.39 26.06 -9.40
N GLU A 438 -29.12 26.50 -10.63
CA GLU A 438 -27.83 26.30 -11.30
C GLU A 438 -26.64 26.91 -10.54
N GLU A 439 -26.84 28.02 -9.83
CA GLU A 439 -25.79 28.66 -9.03
C GLU A 439 -25.54 27.86 -7.75
N LEU A 440 -26.61 27.38 -7.10
CA LEU A 440 -26.51 26.51 -5.93
C LEU A 440 -25.82 25.18 -6.27
N ASP A 441 -26.13 24.57 -7.42
CA ASP A 441 -25.50 23.34 -7.89
C ASP A 441 -23.98 23.53 -8.07
N ARG A 442 -23.55 24.67 -8.63
CA ARG A 442 -22.12 25.00 -8.80
C ARG A 442 -21.42 25.25 -7.47
N VAL A 443 -22.06 25.98 -6.57
CA VAL A 443 -21.55 26.21 -5.20
C VAL A 443 -21.35 24.86 -4.52
N PHE A 444 -22.40 24.03 -4.50
CA PHE A 444 -22.34 22.72 -3.86
C PHE A 444 -21.30 21.79 -4.49
N SER A 445 -21.23 21.74 -5.83
CA SER A 445 -20.21 20.98 -6.56
C SER A 445 -18.79 21.37 -6.13
N THR A 446 -18.53 22.67 -5.97
CA THR A 446 -17.22 23.17 -5.54
C THR A 446 -16.93 22.79 -4.09
N LEU A 447 -17.90 22.91 -3.19
CA LEU A 447 -17.74 22.50 -1.79
C LEU A 447 -17.46 21.00 -1.68
N LEU A 448 -18.21 20.17 -2.40
CA LEU A 448 -18.01 18.72 -2.43
C LEU A 448 -16.63 18.33 -2.97
N GLN A 449 -16.20 18.96 -4.08
CA GLN A 449 -14.86 18.74 -4.63
C GLN A 449 -13.76 19.17 -3.64
N ASN A 450 -13.93 20.29 -2.94
CA ASN A 450 -13.00 20.75 -1.93
C ASN A 450 -12.88 19.77 -0.75
N ILE A 451 -13.98 19.16 -0.32
CA ILE A 451 -13.97 18.15 0.75
C ILE A 451 -13.04 17.00 0.38
N TYR A 452 -13.31 16.34 -0.76
CA TYR A 452 -12.49 15.21 -1.19
C TYR A 452 -11.06 15.62 -1.56
N ALA A 453 -10.87 16.80 -2.14
CA ALA A 453 -9.53 17.33 -2.41
C ALA A 453 -8.75 17.59 -1.12
N SER A 454 -9.39 17.80 0.04
CA SER A 454 -8.68 17.98 1.31
C SER A 454 -7.96 16.70 1.77
N PHE A 455 -8.45 15.52 1.36
CA PHE A 455 -7.84 14.23 1.69
C PHE A 455 -6.55 13.92 0.90
N ARG A 456 -6.09 14.84 0.03
CA ARG A 456 -4.75 14.76 -0.58
C ARG A 456 -3.62 15.10 0.41
N PHE A 457 -3.95 15.77 1.51
CA PHE A 457 -2.97 16.12 2.54
C PHE A 457 -2.83 14.96 3.52
N ARG A 458 -1.58 14.54 3.80
CA ARG A 458 -1.27 13.53 4.81
C ARG A 458 -1.19 14.11 6.22
N ASP A 459 -0.79 15.37 6.35
CA ASP A 459 -0.78 16.07 7.62
C ASP A 459 -2.21 16.39 8.06
N GLU A 460 -2.60 15.92 9.25
CA GLU A 460 -3.97 16.10 9.75
C GLU A 460 -4.32 17.57 9.94
N SER A 461 -3.37 18.41 10.41
CA SER A 461 -3.62 19.85 10.59
C SER A 461 -3.94 20.52 9.26
N ALA A 462 -3.12 20.28 8.23
CA ALA A 462 -3.34 20.81 6.89
C ALA A 462 -4.65 20.30 6.26
N LEU A 463 -5.02 19.04 6.54
CA LEU A 463 -6.30 18.48 6.12
C LEU A 463 -7.47 19.22 6.77
N TYR A 464 -7.46 19.39 8.10
CA TYR A 464 -8.52 20.11 8.82
C TYR A 464 -8.64 21.57 8.40
N ASP A 465 -7.52 22.27 8.23
CA ASP A 465 -7.48 23.65 7.72
C ASP A 465 -8.10 23.76 6.32
N SER A 466 -7.85 22.75 5.48
CA SER A 466 -8.43 22.65 4.15
C SER A 466 -9.94 22.37 4.19
N LEU A 467 -10.39 21.43 5.03
CA LEU A 467 -11.83 21.14 5.22
C LEU A 467 -12.60 22.37 5.71
N ALA A 468 -11.99 23.20 6.57
CA ALA A 468 -12.58 24.43 7.10
C ALA A 468 -12.91 25.47 6.00
N SER A 469 -12.31 25.34 4.80
CA SER A 469 -12.66 26.17 3.64
C SER A 469 -14.04 25.87 3.06
N SER A 470 -14.65 24.73 3.42
CA SER A 470 -15.96 24.30 2.87
C SER A 470 -16.93 23.77 3.92
N ILE A 471 -16.48 23.49 5.13
CA ILE A 471 -17.29 22.97 6.24
C ILE A 471 -17.21 23.92 7.44
N ASN A 472 -18.31 24.03 8.18
CA ASN A 472 -18.38 24.79 9.42
C ASN A 472 -17.84 23.97 10.62
N GLY A 473 -17.25 24.67 11.59
CA GLY A 473 -16.37 24.11 12.63
C GLY A 473 -16.85 22.82 13.29
N ASP A 474 -18.09 22.79 13.76
CA ASP A 474 -18.60 21.66 14.55
C ASP A 474 -18.78 20.37 13.73
N LEU A 475 -18.98 20.49 12.41
CA LEU A 475 -19.19 19.37 11.50
C LEU A 475 -17.87 18.79 10.94
N LEU A 476 -16.74 19.49 11.13
CA LEU A 476 -15.44 19.08 10.56
C LEU A 476 -15.03 17.68 10.98
N ALA A 477 -15.18 17.36 12.26
CA ALA A 477 -14.79 16.06 12.81
C ALA A 477 -15.66 14.93 12.27
N ASP A 478 -16.97 15.15 12.17
CA ASP A 478 -17.91 14.12 11.71
C ASP A 478 -17.72 13.81 10.23
N ILE A 479 -17.58 14.84 9.38
CA ILE A 479 -17.27 14.63 7.96
C ILE A 479 -15.90 13.98 7.78
N TYR A 480 -14.89 14.39 8.57
CA TYR A 480 -13.58 13.76 8.51
C TYR A 480 -13.68 12.24 8.73
N VAL A 481 -14.32 11.83 9.83
CA VAL A 481 -14.48 10.42 10.17
C VAL A 481 -15.28 9.67 9.11
N GLU A 482 -16.38 10.25 8.63
CA GLU A 482 -17.26 9.59 7.67
C GLU A 482 -16.56 9.38 6.31
N ILE A 483 -15.91 10.42 5.79
CA ILE A 483 -15.19 10.31 4.52
C ILE A 483 -13.98 9.39 4.68
N GLN A 484 -13.25 9.47 5.79
CA GLN A 484 -12.13 8.58 6.05
C GLN A 484 -12.57 7.11 6.04
N ARG A 485 -13.68 6.77 6.71
CA ARG A 485 -14.24 5.40 6.68
C ARG A 485 -14.58 4.95 5.25
N GLY A 486 -15.15 5.83 4.43
CA GLY A 486 -15.47 5.53 3.03
C GLY A 486 -14.24 5.33 2.14
N LEU A 487 -13.11 5.95 2.49
CA LEU A 487 -11.85 5.85 1.75
C LEU A 487 -10.94 4.71 2.23
N VAL A 488 -11.10 4.24 3.46
CA VAL A 488 -10.33 3.11 3.99
C VAL A 488 -10.74 1.81 3.28
N ILE A 489 -9.74 1.06 2.81
CA ILE A 489 -9.93 -0.28 2.26
C ILE A 489 -9.37 -1.30 3.26
N ASP A 490 -10.26 -1.86 4.08
CA ASP A 490 -9.92 -2.86 5.10
C ASP A 490 -9.25 -4.09 4.48
N GLU A 491 -9.70 -4.53 3.29
CA GLU A 491 -9.11 -5.66 2.59
C GLU A 491 -7.63 -5.43 2.24
N GLN A 492 -7.15 -4.18 2.21
CA GLN A 492 -5.77 -3.76 1.92
C GLN A 492 -5.01 -3.29 3.17
N GLY A 493 -5.45 -3.74 4.34
CA GLY A 493 -4.84 -3.42 5.63
C GLY A 493 -5.05 -2.01 6.10
N GLY A 494 -6.26 -1.50 5.87
CA GLY A 494 -6.69 -0.20 6.38
C GLY A 494 -6.07 0.99 5.65
N THR A 495 -5.52 0.76 4.44
CA THR A 495 -4.91 1.81 3.64
C THR A 495 -5.99 2.78 3.14
N VAL A 496 -5.73 4.09 3.24
CA VAL A 496 -6.64 5.14 2.77
C VAL A 496 -6.47 5.34 1.27
N SER A 497 -7.58 5.22 0.52
CA SER A 497 -7.62 5.47 -0.92
C SER A 497 -7.33 6.92 -1.25
N ARG A 498 -6.50 7.13 -2.28
CA ARG A 498 -6.36 8.41 -2.94
C ARG A 498 -7.60 8.66 -3.79
N VAL A 499 -8.18 9.85 -3.69
CA VAL A 499 -9.33 10.22 -4.51
C VAL A 499 -8.85 10.66 -5.90
N ASP A 500 -9.32 9.99 -6.94
CA ASP A 500 -9.03 10.32 -8.33
C ASP A 500 -10.07 11.24 -8.93
N HIS A 501 -11.34 10.88 -8.73
CA HIS A 501 -12.45 11.55 -9.36
C HIS A 501 -13.66 11.60 -8.44
N VAL A 502 -14.34 12.74 -8.47
CA VAL A 502 -15.62 12.96 -7.79
C VAL A 502 -16.59 13.49 -8.82
N GLU A 503 -17.64 12.72 -9.09
CA GLU A 503 -18.64 13.02 -10.10
C GLU A 503 -20.01 13.17 -9.45
N MET A 504 -20.63 14.34 -9.61
CA MET A 504 -22.02 14.54 -9.18
C MET A 504 -22.96 13.92 -10.22
N ILE A 505 -23.82 13.01 -9.78
CA ILE A 505 -24.78 12.28 -10.61
C ILE A 505 -26.14 12.98 -10.62
N ASP A 506 -26.62 13.36 -9.45
CA ASP A 506 -27.88 14.10 -9.28
C ASP A 506 -27.77 15.10 -8.14
N GLY A 507 -28.49 16.22 -8.27
CA GLY A 507 -28.41 17.35 -7.37
C GLY A 507 -29.72 18.10 -7.33
N GLN A 508 -30.30 18.26 -6.14
CA GLN A 508 -31.58 18.92 -5.98
C GLN A 508 -31.69 19.72 -4.69
N ARG A 509 -32.05 21.00 -4.83
CA ARG A 509 -32.49 21.83 -3.70
C ARG A 509 -33.77 21.26 -3.08
N LEU A 510 -33.75 21.05 -1.77
CA LEU A 510 -34.94 20.67 -1.01
C LEU A 510 -35.62 21.94 -0.45
N ALA A 511 -36.95 21.93 -0.45
CA ALA A 511 -37.74 23.03 0.12
C ALA A 511 -37.71 23.02 1.66
N LEU A 512 -37.72 21.82 2.25
CA LEU A 512 -37.65 21.58 3.69
C LEU A 512 -36.89 20.28 3.92
N TRP A 513 -36.03 20.28 4.94
CA TRP A 513 -35.40 19.10 5.49
C TRP A 513 -35.24 19.30 7.00
N GLU A 514 -35.58 18.28 7.76
CA GLU A 514 -35.37 18.22 9.21
C GLU A 514 -34.30 17.15 9.46
N PRO A 515 -33.09 17.54 9.95
CA PRO A 515 -32.03 16.60 10.25
C PRO A 515 -32.47 15.59 11.32
N SER A 516 -32.08 14.32 11.16
CA SER A 516 -32.45 13.26 12.12
C SER A 516 -31.76 13.43 13.49
N LEU A 517 -30.56 14.00 13.50
CA LEU A 517 -29.75 14.30 14.69
C LEU A 517 -29.90 15.77 15.11
N GLY A 518 -31.12 16.16 15.50
CA GLY A 518 -31.32 17.02 16.66
C GLY A 518 -30.71 18.43 16.67
N GLU A 519 -30.71 19.18 15.57
CA GLU A 519 -30.64 20.65 15.62
C GLU A 519 -31.65 21.29 14.67
N THR A 520 -32.25 22.40 15.09
CA THR A 520 -33.12 23.18 14.20
C THR A 520 -32.21 23.96 13.28
N LEU A 521 -32.26 23.65 11.97
CA LEU A 521 -31.45 24.35 10.99
C LEU A 521 -31.73 25.86 11.04
N PRO A 522 -30.70 26.72 10.91
CA PRO A 522 -30.90 28.16 10.83
C PRO A 522 -31.85 28.53 9.67
N ASP A 523 -32.70 29.55 9.88
CA ASP A 523 -33.71 29.97 8.89
C ASP A 523 -33.12 30.38 7.51
N ASP A 524 -31.84 30.77 7.47
CA ASP A 524 -31.13 31.16 6.24
C ASP A 524 -30.38 29.99 5.57
N SER A 525 -30.48 28.78 6.11
CA SER A 525 -29.83 27.60 5.53
C SER A 525 -30.59 27.07 4.32
N LEU A 526 -29.84 26.49 3.37
CA LEU A 526 -30.38 25.86 2.18
C LEU A 526 -30.11 24.37 2.23
N SER A 527 -31.15 23.56 2.09
CA SER A 527 -31.04 22.11 2.05
C SER A 527 -30.81 21.62 0.62
N TYR A 528 -29.87 20.71 0.45
CA TYR A 528 -29.45 20.17 -0.85
C TYR A 528 -29.28 18.66 -0.77
N ARG A 529 -29.99 17.91 -1.61
CA ARG A 529 -29.77 16.48 -1.80
C ARG A 529 -28.80 16.27 -2.95
N CYS A 530 -27.80 15.42 -2.73
CA CYS A 530 -26.81 15.07 -3.74
C CYS A 530 -26.67 13.55 -3.83
N GLU A 531 -26.56 13.03 -5.05
CA GLU A 531 -26.03 11.71 -5.35
C GLU A 531 -24.72 11.90 -6.14
N TRP A 532 -23.64 11.26 -5.69
CA TRP A 532 -22.33 11.40 -6.33
C TRP A 532 -21.54 10.10 -6.28
N ASN A 533 -20.65 9.94 -7.26
CA ASN A 533 -19.69 8.85 -7.32
C ASN A 533 -18.31 9.37 -6.92
N VAL A 534 -17.60 8.55 -6.16
CA VAL A 534 -16.20 8.76 -5.81
C VAL A 534 -15.41 7.55 -6.29
N THR A 535 -14.46 7.81 -7.18
CA THR A 535 -13.46 6.84 -7.59
C THR A 535 -12.20 7.08 -6.78
N GLY A 536 -11.83 6.10 -5.99
CA GLY A 536 -10.59 6.09 -5.22
C GLY A 536 -9.67 4.98 -5.69
N THR A 537 -8.36 5.22 -5.62
CA THR A 537 -7.34 4.23 -5.88
C THR A 537 -6.44 4.02 -4.68
N VAL A 538 -6.09 2.76 -4.42
CA VAL A 538 -5.03 2.37 -3.50
C VAL A 538 -3.94 1.71 -4.32
N GLU A 539 -2.71 2.21 -4.15
CA GLU A 539 -1.54 1.58 -4.74
C GLU A 539 -0.66 0.97 -3.65
N HIS A 540 -0.10 -0.21 -3.91
CA HIS A 540 0.94 -0.85 -3.10
C HIS A 540 1.57 -1.99 -3.90
N TRP A 541 2.86 -2.23 -3.69
CA TRP A 541 3.64 -3.32 -4.31
C TRP A 541 3.54 -3.38 -5.84
N GLY A 542 3.30 -2.24 -6.50
CA GLY A 542 3.10 -2.12 -7.95
C GLY A 542 1.66 -2.38 -8.44
N HIS A 543 0.69 -2.58 -7.54
CA HIS A 543 -0.72 -2.73 -7.87
C HIS A 543 -1.48 -1.43 -7.76
N LEU A 544 -2.55 -1.37 -8.54
CA LEU A 544 -3.59 -0.36 -8.49
C LEU A 544 -4.92 -1.06 -8.20
N HIS A 545 -5.49 -0.78 -7.04
CA HIS A 545 -6.85 -1.17 -6.69
C HIS A 545 -7.74 0.05 -6.87
N GLU A 546 -8.67 -0.02 -7.81
CA GLU A 546 -9.63 1.03 -8.07
C GLU A 546 -10.99 0.63 -7.51
N ARG A 547 -11.62 1.54 -6.77
CA ARG A 547 -12.96 1.36 -6.20
C ARG A 547 -13.81 2.58 -6.52
N THR A 548 -15.01 2.33 -7.01
CA THR A 548 -16.03 3.37 -7.22
C THR A 548 -17.17 3.14 -6.24
N ASN A 549 -17.39 4.10 -5.34
CA ASN A 549 -18.53 4.14 -4.44
C ASN A 549 -19.49 5.24 -4.87
N GLN A 550 -20.78 4.95 -4.80
CA GLN A 550 -21.85 5.92 -4.95
C GLN A 550 -22.41 6.26 -3.57
N TYR A 551 -22.55 7.55 -3.29
CA TYR A 551 -23.12 8.08 -2.07
C TYR A 551 -24.36 8.89 -2.39
N SER A 552 -25.32 8.90 -1.47
CA SER A 552 -26.47 9.80 -1.47
C SER A 552 -26.62 10.40 -0.09
N ALA A 553 -26.74 11.72 -0.02
CA ALA A 553 -26.85 12.44 1.25
C ALA A 553 -27.66 13.74 1.10
N VAL A 554 -28.08 14.27 2.25
CA VAL A 554 -28.64 15.62 2.37
C VAL A 554 -27.67 16.50 3.14
N PHE A 555 -27.50 17.72 2.67
CA PHE A 555 -26.62 18.73 3.24
C PHE A 555 -27.43 19.99 3.55
N ALA A 556 -27.05 20.72 4.60
CA ALA A 556 -27.43 22.11 4.74
C ALA A 556 -26.21 22.99 4.48
N VAL A 557 -26.40 24.03 3.66
CA VAL A 557 -25.38 25.03 3.36
C VAL A 557 -25.85 26.42 3.74
N MET A 558 -24.94 27.25 4.23
CA MET A 558 -25.24 28.65 4.53
C MET A 558 -24.01 29.54 4.36
N PRO A 559 -24.19 30.85 4.16
CA PRO A 559 -23.09 31.81 4.16
C PRO A 559 -22.58 32.06 5.59
N ILE A 560 -21.30 31.80 5.84
CA ILE A 560 -20.58 32.10 7.09
C ILE A 560 -19.40 32.99 6.74
N ASP A 561 -19.29 34.15 7.40
CA ASP A 561 -18.24 35.15 7.14
C ASP A 561 -18.09 35.55 5.66
N GLY A 562 -19.19 35.52 4.91
CA GLY A 562 -19.21 35.87 3.48
C GLY A 562 -18.84 34.72 2.54
N ASN A 563 -18.70 33.48 3.04
CA ASN A 563 -18.40 32.29 2.25
C ASN A 563 -19.43 31.19 2.47
N TRP A 564 -19.76 30.44 1.43
CA TRP A 564 -20.59 29.24 1.53
C TRP A 564 -19.88 28.14 2.30
N LYS A 565 -20.55 27.60 3.31
CA LYS A 565 -20.09 26.43 4.07
C LYS A 565 -21.21 25.42 4.27
N ILE A 566 -20.84 24.15 4.36
CA ILE A 566 -21.72 23.07 4.81
C ILE A 566 -21.78 23.13 6.34
N ILE A 567 -23.00 23.18 6.88
CA ILE A 567 -23.26 23.27 8.33
C ILE A 567 -23.90 22.01 8.89
N GLU A 568 -24.51 21.18 8.06
CA GLU A 568 -25.14 19.92 8.45
C GLU A 568 -25.02 18.88 7.32
N PHE A 569 -24.92 17.60 7.68
CA PHE A 569 -24.74 16.49 6.76
C PHE A 569 -25.41 15.21 7.28
N GLU A 570 -26.21 14.57 6.45
CA GLU A 570 -26.79 13.26 6.75
C GLU A 570 -26.65 12.32 5.54
N LEU A 571 -25.85 11.26 5.71
CA LEU A 571 -25.71 10.21 4.71
C LEU A 571 -26.99 9.37 4.65
N ILE A 572 -27.61 9.30 3.47
CA ILE A 572 -28.81 8.49 3.21
C ILE A 572 -28.41 7.06 2.85
N ASN A 573 -27.43 6.91 1.94
CA ASN A 573 -27.05 5.61 1.40
C ASN A 573 -25.61 5.63 0.87
N GLU A 574 -24.94 4.48 1.00
CA GLU A 574 -23.67 4.17 0.36
C GLU A 574 -23.83 2.87 -0.44
N LYS A 575 -23.38 2.86 -1.69
CA LYS A 575 -23.38 1.68 -2.55
C LYS A 575 -22.05 1.52 -3.28
N ARG A 576 -21.41 0.37 -3.13
CA ARG A 576 -20.25 -0.02 -3.93
C ARG A 576 -20.71 -0.36 -5.35
N LEU A 577 -20.19 0.35 -6.36
CA LEU A 577 -20.55 0.14 -7.77
C LEU A 577 -19.58 -0.80 -8.49
N GLN A 578 -18.28 -0.52 -8.39
CA GLN A 578 -17.24 -1.22 -9.13
C GLN A 578 -15.99 -1.40 -8.28
N THR A 579 -15.32 -2.52 -8.46
CA THR A 579 -14.01 -2.80 -7.86
C THR A 579 -13.16 -3.49 -8.90
N GLU A 580 -11.99 -2.93 -9.18
CA GLU A 580 -11.04 -3.49 -10.11
C GLU A 580 -9.65 -3.53 -9.48
N THR A 581 -8.90 -4.58 -9.80
CA THR A 581 -7.50 -4.71 -9.41
C THR A 581 -6.69 -4.91 -10.66
N ARG A 582 -5.74 -4.01 -10.90
CA ARG A 582 -4.87 -4.03 -12.07
C ARG A 582 -3.42 -3.87 -11.63
N LEU A 583 -2.52 -4.47 -12.39
CA LEU A 583 -1.08 -4.28 -12.22
C LEU A 583 -0.66 -3.04 -13.02
N ARG A 584 0.15 -2.14 -12.44
CA ARG A 584 0.75 -1.05 -13.21
C ARG A 584 1.67 -1.66 -14.26
N SER A 585 1.32 -1.49 -15.53
CA SER A 585 2.14 -1.98 -16.64
C SER A 585 3.51 -1.33 -16.56
N LEU A 586 4.53 -2.09 -16.18
CA LEU A 586 5.93 -1.72 -16.39
C LEU A 586 6.12 -1.68 -17.92
N ALA A 587 6.19 -0.49 -18.54
CA ALA A 587 6.56 -0.40 -19.95
C ALA A 587 7.99 -0.98 -20.11
N ALA A 588 8.35 -1.89 -21.04
CA ALA A 588 7.69 -2.51 -22.19
C ALA A 588 8.06 -4.03 -22.32
N PRO A 589 7.37 -4.81 -23.18
CA PRO A 589 7.48 -6.28 -23.30
C PRO A 589 8.75 -6.84 -23.97
N ASP A 590 9.73 -6.01 -24.34
CA ASP A 590 10.86 -6.45 -25.18
C ASP A 590 12.00 -7.15 -24.40
N ASP A 591 12.00 -7.09 -23.06
CA ASP A 591 13.09 -7.64 -22.23
C ASP A 591 12.82 -9.04 -21.65
N LEU A 592 11.65 -9.65 -21.92
CA LEU A 592 11.34 -11.02 -21.47
C LEU A 592 11.81 -12.12 -22.45
N LEU A 593 12.48 -11.74 -23.54
CA LEU A 593 12.95 -12.65 -24.60
C LEU A 593 14.47 -12.60 -24.84
N GLN A 594 15.28 -12.26 -23.83
CA GLN A 594 16.74 -12.49 -23.88
C GLN A 594 17.21 -13.47 -22.83
#